data_AF-A0A820LAA4-F1
#
_entry.id   AF-A0A820LAA4-F1
#
_cell.length_a   1.000
_cell.length_b   1.000
_cell.length_c   1.000
_cell.angle_alpha   90.00
_cell.angle_beta   90.00
_cell.angle_gamma   90.00
#
_symmetry.space_group_name_H-M   'P 1'
#
loop_
_entity.id
_entity.type
_entity.pdbx_description
1 polymer ?
#
loop_
_entity_poly.entity_id
_entity_poly.type
_entity_poly.pdbx_seq_one_letter_code
_entity_poly.pdbx_strand_id
1 'polypeptide(L)'
;MTQKEENFPESIQLARNDQENIGALNLLISTSTQPPNNLFNYYKQRAEILFYLNKYEDALSDIYAMEKINEIASSIQLIKWESLIQIQCAKVRQEIKQSLVIQDDLSHIELLARIHPNNMKKIFNGMS
;
A
#
# COMPACT_ATOMS: atom_id res chain seq x y z
N MET A 1 36.28 -3.00 15.32
CA MET A 1 35.55 -2.61 14.10
C MET A 1 34.24 -2.00 14.56
N THR A 2 34.16 -0.68 14.65
CA THR A 2 32.91 0.04 14.94
C THR A 2 32.06 -0.02 13.67
N GLN A 3 30.89 -0.64 13.76
CA GLN A 3 29.88 -0.56 12.70
C GLN A 3 29.56 0.93 12.52
N LYS A 4 29.83 1.46 11.32
CA LYS A 4 29.33 2.77 10.93
C LYS A 4 27.81 2.68 10.98
N GLU A 5 27.17 3.39 11.90
CA GLU A 5 25.74 3.64 11.80
C GLU A 5 25.49 4.30 10.45
N GLU A 6 24.87 3.55 9.52
CA GLU A 6 24.39 4.10 8.27
C GLU A 6 23.31 5.13 8.62
N ASN A 7 23.68 6.40 8.49
CA ASN A 7 22.77 7.50 8.76
C ASN A 7 21.80 7.60 7.57
N PHE A 8 20.68 6.89 7.66
CA PHE A 8 19.65 6.91 6.63
C PHE A 8 18.94 8.27 6.61
N PRO A 9 18.45 8.73 5.44
CA PRO A 9 17.52 9.84 5.36
C PRO A 9 16.33 9.68 6.32
N GLU A 10 15.84 10.79 6.87
CA GLU A 10 14.74 10.81 7.86
C GLU A 10 13.49 10.05 7.39
N SER A 11 13.14 10.14 6.10
CA SER A 11 12.02 9.40 5.51
C SER A 11 12.20 7.88 5.56
N ILE A 12 13.43 7.38 5.41
CA ILE A 12 13.75 5.96 5.51
C ILE A 12 13.71 5.52 6.99
N GLN A 13 14.17 6.37 7.91
CA GLN A 13 14.10 6.08 9.34
C GLN A 13 12.64 6.01 9.82
N LEU A 14 11.77 6.93 9.36
CA LEU A 14 10.34 6.93 9.65
C LEU A 14 9.67 5.64 9.15
N ALA A 15 9.90 5.27 7.90
CA ALA A 15 9.33 4.04 7.34
C ALA A 15 9.79 2.76 8.08
N ARG A 16 11.05 2.73 8.56
CA ARG A 16 11.56 1.63 9.39
C ARG A 16 10.85 1.56 10.74
N ASN A 17 10.72 2.70 11.41
CA ASN A 17 10.01 2.79 12.68
C ASN A 17 8.54 2.34 12.52
N ASP A 18 7.87 2.77 11.45
CA ASP A 18 6.49 2.36 11.14
C ASP A 18 6.38 0.84 10.91
N GLN A 19 7.35 0.24 10.23
CA GLN A 19 7.39 -1.21 10.00
C GLN A 19 7.66 -2.00 11.30
N GLU A 20 8.54 -1.51 12.18
CA GLU A 20 8.75 -2.09 13.51
C GLU A 20 7.50 -1.97 14.39
N ASN A 21 6.82 -0.82 14.34
CA ASN A 21 5.55 -0.58 15.03
C ASN A 21 4.46 -1.56 14.57
N ILE A 22 4.35 -1.83 13.26
CA ILE A 22 3.45 -2.86 12.72
C ILE A 22 3.80 -4.24 13.31
N GLY A 23 5.09 -4.59 13.37
CA GLY A 23 5.54 -5.85 13.96
C GLY A 23 5.11 -6.03 15.42
N ALA A 24 5.28 -4.97 16.23
CA ALA A 24 4.84 -4.96 17.62
C ALA A 24 3.30 -5.09 17.75
N LEU A 25 2.55 -4.36 16.91
CA LEU A 25 1.08 -4.43 16.89
C LEU A 25 0.57 -5.82 16.47
N ASN A 26 1.22 -6.47 15.50
CA ASN A 26 0.90 -7.84 15.10
C ASN A 26 1.02 -8.82 16.26
N LEU A 27 2.08 -8.69 17.06
CA LEU A 27 2.27 -9.54 18.25
C LEU A 27 1.15 -9.30 19.26
N LEU A 28 0.85 -8.05 19.58
CA LEU A 28 -0.23 -7.69 20.53
C LEU A 28 -1.59 -8.22 20.07
N ILE A 29 -1.93 -8.05 18.79
CA ILE A 29 -3.17 -8.53 18.19
C ILE A 29 -3.25 -10.06 18.21
N SER A 30 -2.14 -10.76 17.99
CA SER A 30 -2.10 -12.23 17.95
C SER A 30 -2.30 -12.90 19.32
N THR A 31 -2.14 -12.15 20.41
CA THR A 31 -2.35 -12.68 21.76
C THR A 31 -3.85 -12.80 22.07
N SER A 32 -4.30 -14.03 22.38
CA SER A 32 -5.73 -14.36 22.56
C SER A 32 -6.38 -13.80 23.84
N THR A 33 -5.65 -13.01 24.62
CA THR A 33 -6.09 -12.51 25.93
C THR A 33 -6.41 -11.02 25.95
N GLN A 34 -6.38 -10.33 24.80
CA GLN A 34 -6.63 -8.89 24.77
C GLN A 34 -8.12 -8.57 25.00
N PRO A 35 -8.44 -7.63 25.91
CA PRO A 35 -9.79 -7.09 26.01
C PRO A 35 -10.25 -6.49 24.68
N PRO A 36 -11.56 -6.56 24.33
CA PRO A 36 -12.10 -6.00 23.09
C PRO A 36 -11.67 -4.57 22.82
N ASN A 37 -11.69 -3.69 23.82
CA ASN A 37 -11.29 -2.30 23.67
C ASN A 37 -9.79 -2.13 23.33
N ASN A 38 -8.91 -2.96 23.90
CA ASN A 38 -7.48 -2.91 23.58
C ASN A 38 -7.25 -3.40 22.16
N LEU A 39 -7.90 -4.50 21.80
CA LEU A 39 -7.81 -5.06 20.46
C LEU A 39 -8.31 -4.06 19.40
N PHE A 40 -9.42 -3.35 19.67
CA PHE A 40 -9.91 -2.26 18.83
C PHE A 40 -8.85 -1.17 18.64
N ASN A 41 -8.21 -0.71 19.72
CA ASN A 41 -7.18 0.32 19.65
C ASN A 41 -5.93 -0.14 18.87
N TYR A 42 -5.53 -1.40 18.99
CA TYR A 42 -4.39 -1.93 18.24
C TYR A 42 -4.69 -2.03 16.75
N TYR A 43 -5.88 -2.50 16.37
CA TYR A 43 -6.32 -2.48 14.97
C TYR A 43 -6.41 -1.05 14.43
N LYS A 44 -6.91 -0.10 15.22
CA LYS A 44 -6.96 1.31 14.80
C LYS A 44 -5.58 1.87 14.50
N GLN A 45 -4.64 1.70 15.43
CA GLN A 45 -3.27 2.19 15.26
C GLN A 45 -2.58 1.53 14.05
N ARG A 46 -2.78 0.22 13.88
CA ARG A 46 -2.19 -0.51 12.74
C ARG A 46 -2.79 -0.04 11.41
N ALA A 47 -4.11 0.15 11.34
CA ALA A 47 -4.79 0.69 10.15
C ALA A 47 -4.27 2.07 9.74
N GLU A 48 -4.05 2.96 10.72
CA GLU A 48 -3.49 4.30 10.48
C GLU A 48 -2.07 4.22 9.90
N ILE A 49 -1.19 3.41 10.48
CA ILE A 49 0.18 3.22 9.97
C ILE A 49 0.15 2.59 8.57
N LEU A 50 -0.65 1.55 8.37
CA LEU A 50 -0.80 0.87 7.08
C LEU A 50 -1.31 1.83 5.99
N PHE A 51 -2.22 2.74 6.33
CA PHE A 51 -2.68 3.78 5.42
C PHE A 51 -1.54 4.70 4.97
N TYR A 52 -0.71 5.19 5.90
CA TYR A 52 0.44 6.04 5.56
C TYR A 52 1.54 5.31 4.76
N LEU A 53 1.63 3.99 4.92
CA LEU A 53 2.52 3.14 4.12
C LEU A 53 1.91 2.69 2.78
N ASN A 54 0.74 3.23 2.40
CA ASN A 54 0.00 2.88 1.18
C ASN A 54 -0.40 1.39 1.09
N LYS A 55 -0.46 0.70 2.24
CA LYS A 55 -0.96 -0.70 2.34
C LYS A 55 -2.46 -0.69 2.61
N TYR A 56 -3.21 -0.16 1.65
CA TYR A 56 -4.63 0.17 1.85
C TYR A 56 -5.52 -1.06 2.06
N GLU A 57 -5.27 -2.17 1.36
CA GLU A 57 -6.00 -3.42 1.58
C GLU A 57 -5.80 -3.99 2.99
N ASP A 58 -4.57 -3.93 3.52
CA ASP A 58 -4.27 -4.38 4.88
C ASP A 58 -4.95 -3.45 5.90
N ALA A 59 -4.89 -2.13 5.68
CA ALA A 59 -5.58 -1.15 6.51
C ALA A 59 -7.10 -1.40 6.52
N LEU A 60 -7.69 -1.75 5.38
CA LEU A 60 -9.11 -2.08 5.28
C LEU A 60 -9.46 -3.36 6.05
N SER A 61 -8.57 -4.36 6.06
CA SER A 61 -8.74 -5.57 6.86
C SER A 61 -8.85 -5.25 8.35
N ASP A 62 -8.05 -4.30 8.83
CA ASP A 62 -8.09 -3.83 10.22
C ASP A 62 -9.37 -3.07 10.56
N ILE A 63 -9.90 -2.29 9.61
CA ILE A 63 -11.22 -1.67 9.75
C ILE A 63 -12.30 -2.73 9.98
N TYR A 64 -12.34 -3.77 9.16
CA TYR A 64 -13.30 -4.87 9.31
C TYR A 64 -13.10 -5.66 10.60
N ALA A 65 -11.87 -5.79 11.08
CA ALA A 65 -11.61 -6.40 12.38
C ALA A 65 -12.17 -5.56 13.52
N MET A 66 -12.04 -4.23 13.46
CA MET A 66 -12.62 -3.30 14.44
C MET A 66 -14.15 -3.37 14.49
N GLU A 67 -14.81 -3.47 13.33
CA GLU A 67 -16.28 -3.60 13.26
C GLU A 67 -16.79 -4.87 13.95
N LYS A 68 -16.05 -5.97 13.84
CA LYS A 68 -16.40 -7.25 14.50
C LYS A 68 -16.26 -7.21 16.02
N ILE A 69 -15.36 -6.36 16.52
CA ILE A 69 -15.12 -6.22 17.97
C ILE A 69 -16.20 -5.37 18.63
N ASN A 70 -16.69 -4.36 17.91
CA ASN A 70 -17.66 -3.40 18.41
C ASN A 70 -18.99 -3.57 17.66
N GLU A 71 -19.76 -4.61 18.01
CA GLU A 71 -21.04 -4.97 17.38
C GLU A 71 -22.10 -3.83 17.34
N ILE A 72 -21.89 -2.71 18.05
CA ILE A 72 -22.91 -1.67 18.27
C ILE A 72 -22.55 -0.30 17.67
N ALA A 73 -21.34 -0.07 17.13
CA ALA A 73 -21.06 1.22 16.49
C ALA A 73 -19.99 1.16 15.41
N SER A 74 -20.42 1.05 14.15
CA SER A 74 -19.73 1.76 13.07
C SER A 74 -19.83 3.25 13.37
N SER A 75 -18.92 3.74 14.22
CA SER A 75 -18.85 5.16 14.54
C SER A 75 -18.69 5.93 13.23
N ILE A 76 -19.25 7.14 13.15
CA ILE A 76 -19.11 8.01 11.96
C ILE A 76 -17.62 8.16 11.57
N GLN A 77 -16.71 8.10 12.54
CA GLN A 77 -15.27 8.12 12.29
C GLN A 77 -14.78 6.86 11.56
N LEU A 78 -15.23 5.67 11.95
CA LEU A 78 -14.84 4.42 11.31
C LEU A 78 -15.34 4.35 9.86
N ILE A 79 -16.59 4.77 9.61
CA ILE A 79 -17.18 4.84 8.27
C ILE A 79 -16.38 5.80 7.38
N LYS A 80 -15.95 6.96 7.93
CA LYS A 80 -15.12 7.92 7.20
C LYS A 80 -13.76 7.32 6.82
N TRP A 81 -13.12 6.63 7.76
CA TRP A 81 -11.84 5.97 7.50
C TRP A 81 -11.97 4.85 6.47
N GLU A 82 -13.00 4.01 6.59
CA GLU A 82 -13.30 2.96 5.61
C GLU A 82 -13.48 3.55 4.21
N SER A 83 -14.31 4.58 4.09
CA SER A 83 -14.59 5.26 2.83
C SER A 83 -13.32 5.84 2.21
N LEU A 84 -12.47 6.48 3.03
CA LEU A 84 -11.20 7.03 2.58
C LEU A 84 -10.25 5.95 2.07
N ILE A 85 -10.11 4.84 2.81
CA ILE A 85 -9.27 3.71 2.44
C ILE A 85 -9.76 3.07 1.13
N GLN A 86 -11.08 2.86 1.00
CA GLN A 86 -11.67 2.30 -0.22
C GLN A 86 -11.42 3.18 -1.46
N ILE A 87 -11.49 4.51 -1.31
CA ILE A 87 -11.15 5.45 -2.39
C ILE A 87 -9.69 5.28 -2.81
N GLN A 88 -8.76 5.11 -1.87
CA GLN A 88 -7.35 4.91 -2.19
C GLN A 88 -7.10 3.55 -2.85
N CYS A 89 -7.74 2.47 -2.36
CA CYS A 89 -7.70 1.17 -3.04
C CYS A 89 -8.17 1.28 -4.51
N ALA A 90 -9.26 2.01 -4.76
CA ALA A 90 -9.78 2.20 -6.11
C ALA A 90 -8.79 2.94 -7.02
N LYS A 91 -8.13 3.99 -6.51
CA LYS A 91 -7.09 4.73 -7.25
C LYS A 91 -5.90 3.86 -7.61
N VAL A 92 -5.31 3.16 -6.63
CA VAL A 92 -4.18 2.26 -6.87
C VAL A 92 -4.55 1.17 -7.89
N ARG A 93 -5.75 0.58 -7.79
CA ARG A 93 -6.22 -0.41 -8.77
C ARG A 93 -6.37 0.18 -10.17
N GLN A 94 -6.80 1.42 -10.29
CA GLN A 94 -6.90 2.11 -11.58
C GLN A 94 -5.51 2.37 -12.17
N GLU A 95 -4.56 2.83 -11.36
CA GLU A 95 -3.17 3.05 -11.77
C GLU A 95 -2.51 1.76 -12.23
N ILE A 96 -2.66 0.66 -11.48
CA ILE A 96 -2.17 -0.67 -11.87
C ILE A 96 -2.74 -1.09 -13.23
N LYS A 97 -4.05 -0.92 -13.45
CA LYS A 97 -4.67 -1.25 -14.74
C LYS A 97 -4.07 -0.44 -15.88
N GLN A 98 -3.83 0.85 -15.69
CA GLN A 98 -3.20 1.69 -16.70
C GLN A 98 -1.76 1.26 -16.98
N SER A 99 -0.99 0.93 -15.95
CA SER A 99 0.39 0.45 -16.10
C SER A 99 0.46 -0.88 -16.86
N LEU A 100 -0.47 -1.81 -16.63
CA LEU A 100 -0.55 -3.08 -17.36
C LEU A 100 -0.80 -2.86 -18.85
N VAL A 101 -1.72 -1.96 -19.22
CA VAL A 101 -1.98 -1.62 -20.63
C VAL A 101 -0.72 -1.05 -21.30
N ILE A 102 -0.04 -0.11 -20.62
CA ILE A 102 1.21 0.47 -21.14
C ILE A 102 2.29 -0.62 -21.33
N GLN A 103 2.38 -1.58 -20.40
CA GLN A 103 3.33 -2.68 -20.51
C GLN A 103 3.05 -3.59 -21.72
N ASP A 104 1.77 -3.86 -22.00
CA ASP A 104 1.37 -4.65 -23.17
C ASP A 104 1.69 -3.89 -24.47
N ASP A 105 1.40 -2.58 -24.52
CA ASP A 105 1.73 -1.73 -25.66
C ASP A 105 3.24 -1.67 -25.91
N LEU A 106 4.04 -1.50 -24.84
CA LEU A 106 5.51 -1.52 -24.93
C LEU A 106 6.02 -2.86 -25.47
N SER A 107 5.49 -3.97 -24.96
CA SER A 107 5.84 -5.32 -25.43
C SER A 107 5.52 -5.50 -26.93
N HIS A 108 4.40 -4.95 -27.38
CA HIS A 108 4.02 -4.96 -28.80
C HIS A 108 4.97 -4.12 -29.65
N ILE A 109 5.33 -2.91 -29.19
CA ILE A 109 6.28 -2.02 -29.86
C ILE A 109 7.66 -2.68 -29.96
N GLU A 110 8.13 -3.33 -28.89
CA GLU A 110 9.40 -4.05 -28.89
C GLU A 110 9.40 -5.21 -29.90
N LEU A 111 8.30 -5.94 -30.01
CA LEU A 111 8.15 -6.99 -31.03
C LEU A 111 8.23 -6.41 -32.44
N LEU A 112 7.50 -5.33 -32.72
CA LEU A 112 7.53 -4.62 -34.00
C LEU A 112 8.94 -4.12 -34.35
N ALA A 113 9.68 -3.59 -33.37
CA ALA A 113 11.07 -3.17 -33.54
C ALA A 113 12.01 -4.33 -33.88
N ARG A 114 11.75 -5.54 -33.36
CA ARG A 114 12.52 -6.74 -33.70
C ARG A 114 12.22 -7.25 -35.11
N ILE A 115 10.95 -7.29 -35.52
CA ILE A 115 10.55 -7.86 -36.83
C ILE A 115 10.67 -6.86 -37.99
N HIS A 116 10.52 -5.56 -37.72
CA HIS A 116 10.55 -4.49 -38.72
C HIS A 116 11.47 -3.32 -38.32
N PRO A 117 12.76 -3.55 -38.10
CA PRO A 117 13.67 -2.55 -37.53
C PRO A 117 13.82 -1.29 -38.41
N ASN A 118 13.78 -1.44 -39.73
CA ASN A 118 13.90 -0.32 -40.66
C ASN A 118 12.64 0.57 -40.69
N ASN A 119 11.46 -0.01 -40.51
CA ASN A 119 10.21 0.76 -40.45
C ASN A 119 10.14 1.53 -39.13
N MET A 120 10.52 0.89 -38.03
CA MET A 120 10.54 1.55 -36.72
C MET A 120 11.56 2.70 -36.66
N LYS A 121 12.76 2.54 -37.25
CA LYS A 121 13.72 3.64 -37.39
C LYS A 121 13.14 4.86 -38.13
N LYS A 122 12.35 4.64 -39.19
CA LYS A 122 11.71 5.74 -39.94
C LYS A 122 10.64 6.45 -39.11
N ILE A 123 9.86 5.71 -38.34
CA ILE A 123 8.80 6.27 -37.48
C ILE A 123 9.43 7.14 -36.38
N PHE A 124 10.43 6.64 -35.66
CA PHE A 124 11.06 7.39 -34.57
C PHE A 124 11.95 8.55 -35.04
N ASN A 125 12.62 8.45 -36.19
CA ASN A 125 13.43 9.54 -36.74
C ASN A 125 12.60 10.62 -37.47
N GLY A 126 11.32 10.35 -37.78
CA GLY A 126 10.42 11.33 -38.39
C GLY A 126 9.69 12.22 -37.36
N MET A 127 9.92 12.01 -36.06
CA MET A 127 9.28 12.73 -34.96
C MET A 127 10.15 13.87 -34.37
N SER A 128 11.30 14.18 -34.99
CA SER A 128 12.20 15.29 -34.60
C SER A 128 11.81 16.62 -35.24
#